data_AF-A0A4P6JRE2-F1
#
_entry.id   AF-A0A4P6JRE2-F1
#
_cell.length_a   1.000
_cell.length_b   1.000
_cell.length_c   1.000
_cell.angle_alpha   90.00
_cell.angle_beta   90.00
_cell.angle_gamma   90.00
#
_symmetry.space_group_name_H-M   'P 1'
#
loop_
_entity.id
_entity.type
_entity.pdbx_description
1 polymer ?
#
loop_
_entity_poly.entity_id
_entity_poly.type
_entity_poly.pdbx_seq_one_letter_code
_entity_poly.pdbx_strand_id
1 'polypeptide(L)'
;MRQREKREPLLSFLRQLLLGSLEPMKAMPPPEQDSKRQQVFQVIQESPSLQARDRQMAESVEEDLAHVLAEDMGRQLDDIVPRLVAHLILALYARIFAEYARRRLKVESSEEIHADLLAIVMSGLDLLEHGINASGDK
;
A
#
# COMPACT_ATOMS: atom_id res chain seq x y z
N MET A 1 -7.15 4.36 10.11
CA MET A 1 -6.97 4.16 11.57
C MET A 1 -8.25 4.29 12.39
N ARG A 2 -9.07 5.34 12.20
CA ARG A 2 -10.28 5.62 13.03
C ARG A 2 -11.42 4.58 13.02
N GLN A 3 -11.36 3.50 12.23
CA GLN A 3 -12.43 2.49 12.13
C GLN A 3 -12.04 1.10 12.67
N ARG A 4 -10.83 0.92 13.22
CA ARG A 4 -10.43 -0.39 13.78
C ARG A 4 -11.17 -0.65 15.09
N GLU A 5 -11.89 -1.77 15.19
CA GLU A 5 -12.38 -2.27 16.47
C GLU A 5 -11.19 -2.77 17.30
N LYS A 6 -11.12 -2.40 18.59
CA LYS A 6 -9.98 -2.61 19.52
C LYS A 6 -9.45 -4.05 19.66
N ARG A 7 -10.04 -5.05 18.99
CA ARG A 7 -9.70 -6.48 19.08
C ARG A 7 -9.17 -7.10 17.79
N GLU A 8 -9.28 -6.43 16.65
CA GLU A 8 -8.73 -6.97 15.40
C GLU A 8 -7.21 -6.74 15.37
N PRO A 9 -6.35 -7.74 15.11
CA PRO A 9 -4.91 -7.51 14.93
C PRO A 9 -4.67 -6.49 13.81
N LEU A 10 -3.83 -5.47 14.04
CA LEU A 10 -3.60 -4.40 13.07
C LEU A 10 -3.14 -4.91 11.70
N LEU A 11 -2.37 -6.00 11.65
CA LEU A 11 -1.96 -6.63 10.40
C LEU A 11 -3.15 -7.21 9.61
N SER A 12 -4.15 -7.78 10.28
CA SER A 12 -5.37 -8.26 9.64
C SER A 12 -6.16 -7.10 9.04
N PHE A 13 -6.29 -6.00 9.79
CA PHE A 13 -6.93 -4.78 9.30
C PHE A 13 -6.17 -4.21 8.09
N LEU A 14 -4.84 -4.14 8.14
CA LEU A 14 -4.01 -3.64 7.04
C LEU A 14 -4.07 -4.54 5.81
N ARG A 15 -4.10 -5.87 6.01
CA ARG A 15 -4.33 -6.86 4.94
C ARG A 15 -5.67 -6.61 4.27
N GLN A 16 -6.75 -6.49 5.04
CA GLN A 16 -8.08 -6.20 4.50
C GLN A 16 -8.14 -4.84 3.79
N LEU A 17 -7.50 -3.81 4.36
CA LEU A 17 -7.45 -2.48 3.77
C LEU A 17 -6.72 -2.50 2.42
N LEU A 18 -5.55 -3.15 2.36
CA LEU A 18 -4.75 -3.24 1.14
C LEU A 18 -5.48 -4.04 0.06
N LEU A 19 -6.06 -5.19 0.42
CA LEU A 19 -6.86 -6.00 -0.51
C LEU A 19 -8.11 -5.25 -0.98
N GLY A 20 -8.82 -4.59 -0.06
CA GLY A 20 -9.99 -3.76 -0.39
C GLY A 20 -9.65 -2.57 -1.28
N SER A 21 -8.41 -2.06 -1.24
CA SER A 21 -7.95 -0.99 -2.13
C SER A 21 -7.70 -1.46 -3.57
N LEU A 22 -7.49 -2.77 -3.78
CA LEU A 22 -7.30 -3.38 -5.10
C LEU A 22 -8.62 -3.67 -5.80
N GLU A 23 -9.68 -4.01 -5.07
CA GLU A 23 -10.98 -4.37 -5.66
C GLU A 23 -11.54 -3.29 -6.62
N PRO A 24 -11.50 -1.98 -6.29
CA PRO A 24 -11.90 -0.94 -7.24
C PRO A 24 -11.05 -0.91 -8.52
N MET A 25 -9.80 -1.39 -8.46
CA MET A 25 -8.90 -1.43 -9.61
C MET A 25 -9.29 -2.52 -10.61
N LYS A 26 -9.86 -3.65 -10.12
CA LYS A 26 -10.38 -4.73 -10.97
C LYS A 26 -11.54 -4.27 -11.85
N ALA A 27 -12.43 -3.46 -11.27
CA ALA A 27 -13.65 -2.98 -11.93
C ALA A 27 -13.43 -1.76 -12.84
N MET A 28 -12.17 -1.34 -13.07
CA MET A 28 -11.91 -0.17 -13.92
C MET A 28 -12.22 -0.48 -15.40
N PRO A 29 -12.86 0.46 -16.12
CA PRO A 29 -13.10 0.31 -17.56
C PRO A 29 -11.81 0.05 -18.35
N PRO A 30 -11.92 -0.55 -19.54
CA PRO A 30 -10.79 -0.70 -20.45
C PRO A 30 -10.05 0.63 -20.67
N PRO A 31 -8.71 0.62 -20.84
CA PRO A 31 -7.91 1.84 -21.00
C PRO A 31 -8.45 2.79 -22.08
N GLU A 32 -8.92 2.25 -23.19
CA GLU A 32 -9.48 2.99 -24.32
C GLU A 32 -10.82 3.69 -23.98
N GLN A 33 -11.51 3.25 -22.93
CA GLN A 33 -12.77 3.84 -22.44
C GLN A 33 -12.55 4.77 -21.23
N ASP A 34 -11.34 4.86 -20.68
CA ASP A 34 -11.00 5.68 -19.49
C ASP A 34 -9.87 6.69 -19.77
N SER A 35 -10.00 7.42 -20.89
CA SER A 35 -8.97 8.36 -21.39
C SER A 35 -8.59 9.45 -20.38
N LYS A 36 -9.56 9.95 -19.60
CA LYS A 36 -9.30 10.96 -18.55
C LYS A 36 -8.36 10.42 -17.48
N ARG A 37 -8.56 9.18 -17.01
CA ARG A 37 -7.69 8.59 -15.99
C ARG A 37 -6.31 8.25 -16.55
N GLN A 38 -6.23 7.84 -17.81
CA GLN A 38 -4.94 7.63 -18.49
C GLN A 38 -4.15 8.94 -18.56
N GLN A 39 -4.80 10.06 -18.89
CA GLN A 39 -4.16 11.38 -18.85
C GLN A 39 -3.67 11.75 -17.45
N VAL A 40 -4.45 11.45 -16.40
CA VAL A 40 -4.01 11.69 -15.01
C VAL A 40 -2.78 10.84 -14.67
N PHE A 41 -2.77 9.55 -15.00
CA PHE A 41 -1.60 8.69 -14.76
C PHE A 41 -0.37 9.19 -15.51
N GLN A 42 -0.54 9.65 -16.75
CA GLN A 42 0.54 10.22 -17.54
C GLN A 42 1.08 11.50 -16.90
N VAL A 43 0.22 12.45 -16.53
CA VAL A 43 0.61 13.71 -15.88
C VAL A 43 1.37 13.46 -14.57
N ILE A 44 0.92 12.50 -13.75
CA ILE A 44 1.62 12.14 -12.51
C ILE A 44 2.97 11.49 -12.82
N GLN A 45 3.05 10.57 -13.80
CA GLN A 45 4.32 9.95 -14.17
C GLN A 45 5.35 10.93 -14.75
N GLU A 46 4.90 11.91 -15.52
CA GLU A 46 5.76 12.88 -16.21
C GLU A 46 6.14 14.08 -15.33
N SER A 47 5.54 14.22 -14.13
CA SER A 47 5.76 15.36 -13.24
C SER A 47 6.60 14.99 -12.00
N PRO A 48 7.89 15.38 -11.96
CA PRO A 48 8.73 15.16 -10.78
C PRO A 48 8.18 15.82 -9.50
N SER A 49 7.51 16.96 -9.64
CA SER A 49 6.94 17.69 -8.49
C SER A 49 5.73 16.97 -7.90
N LEU A 50 4.86 16.37 -8.73
CA LEU A 50 3.74 15.56 -8.25
C LEU A 50 4.25 14.28 -7.58
N GLN A 51 5.23 13.60 -8.15
CA GLN A 51 5.83 12.43 -7.52
C GLN A 51 6.50 12.76 -6.17
N ALA A 52 7.19 13.90 -6.09
CA ALA A 52 7.76 14.37 -4.83
C ALA A 52 6.66 14.68 -3.81
N ARG A 53 5.57 15.32 -4.25
CA ARG A 53 4.43 15.63 -3.40
C ARG A 53 3.75 14.37 -2.86
N ASP A 54 3.58 13.35 -3.70
CA ASP A 54 3.00 12.06 -3.29
C ASP A 54 3.86 11.38 -2.22
N ARG A 55 5.19 11.41 -2.37
CA ARG A 55 6.13 10.88 -1.35
C ARG A 55 6.03 11.65 -0.04
N GLN A 56 5.99 12.98 -0.08
CA GLN A 56 5.82 13.82 1.11
C GLN A 56 4.48 13.56 1.82
N MET A 57 3.40 13.31 1.07
CA MET A 57 2.11 12.95 1.66
C MET A 57 2.16 11.57 2.33
N ALA A 58 2.91 10.63 1.76
CA ALA A 58 3.09 9.30 2.34
C ALA A 58 3.89 9.34 3.66
N GLU A 59 4.86 10.25 3.81
CA GLU A 59 5.66 10.41 5.05
C GLU A 59 4.76 10.66 6.28
N SER A 60 3.76 11.54 6.17
CA SER A 60 2.82 11.80 7.27
C SER A 60 1.96 10.57 7.61
N VAL A 61 1.58 9.78 6.60
CA VAL A 61 0.83 8.53 6.80
C VAL A 61 1.72 7.47 7.44
N GLU A 62 3.00 7.45 7.11
CA GLU A 62 4.00 6.54 7.68
C GLU A 62 4.19 6.79 9.16
N GLU A 63 4.31 8.05 9.57
CA GLU A 63 4.39 8.44 10.97
C GLU A 63 3.15 8.00 11.74
N ASP A 64 1.95 8.29 11.24
CA ASP A 64 0.69 7.86 11.87
C ASP A 64 0.61 6.33 12.02
N LEU A 65 1.02 5.59 10.98
CA LEU A 65 1.03 4.13 11.00
C LEU A 65 2.05 3.57 11.99
N ALA A 66 3.25 4.17 12.08
CA ALA A 66 4.28 3.78 13.02
C ALA A 66 3.84 3.93 14.47
N HIS A 67 3.11 5.01 14.81
CA HIS A 67 2.55 5.21 16.15
C HIS A 67 1.57 4.09 16.51
N VAL A 68 0.65 3.76 15.61
CA VAL A 68 -0.34 2.69 15.85
C VAL A 68 0.35 1.32 15.96
N LEU A 69 1.38 1.06 15.16
CA LEU A 69 2.16 -0.18 15.24
C LEU A 69 2.92 -0.29 16.56
N ALA A 70 3.49 0.81 17.08
CA ALA A 70 4.19 0.80 18.35
C ALA A 70 3.25 0.43 19.51
N GLU A 71 2.05 1.01 19.55
CA GLU A 71 1.01 0.65 20.52
C GLU A 71 0.63 -0.84 20.43
N ASP A 72 0.41 -1.34 19.23
CA ASP A 72 0.00 -2.75 19.00
C ASP A 72 1.09 -3.76 19.34
N MET A 73 2.36 -3.40 19.11
CA MET A 73 3.52 -4.23 19.42
C MET A 73 3.97 -4.10 20.89
N GLY A 74 3.38 -3.19 21.67
CA GLY A 74 3.83 -2.89 23.03
C GLY A 74 5.25 -2.28 23.09
N ARG A 75 5.68 -1.59 22.02
CA ARG A 75 7.00 -0.95 21.90
C ARG A 75 6.92 0.56 22.13
N GLN A 76 8.05 1.17 22.49
CA GLN A 76 8.14 2.63 22.63
C GLN A 76 8.16 3.31 21.26
N LEU A 77 7.73 4.57 21.19
CA LEU A 77 7.61 5.34 19.94
C LEU A 77 8.96 5.67 19.28
N ASP A 78 10.04 5.64 20.04
CA ASP A 78 11.42 5.82 19.60
C ASP A 78 12.08 4.51 19.14
N ASP A 79 11.44 3.36 19.35
CA ASP A 79 11.87 2.09 18.78
C ASP A 79 11.84 2.18 17.24
N ILE A 80 12.90 1.69 16.61
CA ILE A 80 13.05 1.68 15.15
C ILE A 80 12.14 0.64 14.49
N VAL A 81 11.78 -0.44 15.20
CA VAL A 81 11.04 -1.56 14.65
C VAL A 81 9.65 -1.16 14.11
N PRO A 82 8.78 -0.46 14.87
CA PRO A 82 7.47 -0.03 14.36
C PRO A 82 7.57 0.90 13.15
N ARG A 83 8.58 1.77 13.13
CA ARG A 83 8.84 2.69 12.01
C ARG A 83 9.25 1.95 10.75
N LEU A 84 10.16 0.98 10.87
CA LEU A 84 10.57 0.13 9.75
C LEU A 84 9.40 -0.68 9.19
N VAL A 85 8.56 -1.23 10.07
CA VAL A 85 7.36 -1.98 9.65
C VAL A 85 6.37 -1.08 8.92
N ALA A 86 6.12 0.14 9.43
CA ALA A 86 5.27 1.13 8.76
C ALA A 86 5.80 1.46 7.36
N HIS A 87 7.10 1.72 7.26
CA HIS A 87 7.77 2.00 5.99
C HIS A 87 7.59 0.87 4.98
N LEU A 88 7.83 -0.38 5.40
CA LEU A 88 7.72 -1.53 4.52
C LEU A 88 6.29 -1.75 3.99
N ILE A 89 5.28 -1.54 4.85
CA ILE A 89 3.87 -1.64 4.47
C ILE A 89 3.50 -0.56 3.46
N LEU A 90 3.90 0.69 3.70
CA LEU A 90 3.63 1.79 2.77
C LEU A 90 4.42 1.68 1.47
N ALA A 91 5.65 1.17 1.52
CA ALA A 91 6.44 0.88 0.33
C ALA A 91 5.75 -0.17 -0.53
N LEU A 92 5.23 -1.26 0.07
CA LEU A 92 4.44 -2.26 -0.63
C LEU A 92 3.21 -1.61 -1.29
N TYR A 93 2.40 -0.87 -0.52
CA TYR A 93 1.23 -0.14 -1.01
C TYR A 93 1.60 0.75 -2.21
N ALA A 94 2.54 1.68 -2.03
CA ALA A 94 2.91 2.65 -3.07
C ALA A 94 3.41 1.97 -4.36
N ARG A 95 4.14 0.86 -4.23
CA ARG A 95 4.66 0.12 -5.40
C ARG A 95 3.56 -0.57 -6.20
N ILE A 96 2.55 -1.11 -5.54
CA ILE A 96 1.39 -1.72 -6.22
C ILE A 96 0.65 -0.69 -7.08
N PHE A 97 0.35 0.49 -6.52
CA PHE A 97 -0.34 1.55 -7.27
C PHE A 97 0.50 2.11 -8.42
N ALA A 98 1.80 2.32 -8.18
CA ALA A 98 2.71 2.76 -9.23
C ALA A 98 2.81 1.75 -10.38
N GLU A 99 2.88 0.45 -10.05
CA GLU A 99 2.94 -0.62 -11.05
C GLU A 99 1.62 -0.74 -11.82
N TYR A 100 0.48 -0.63 -11.13
CA TYR A 100 -0.83 -0.57 -11.78
C TYR A 100 -0.90 0.56 -12.79
N ALA A 101 -0.57 1.79 -12.39
CA ALA A 101 -0.58 2.96 -13.27
C ALA A 101 0.35 2.77 -14.48
N ARG A 102 1.55 2.20 -14.26
CA ARG A 102 2.52 1.90 -15.32
C ARG A 102 1.98 0.90 -16.35
N ARG A 103 1.35 -0.20 -15.91
CA ARG A 103 0.78 -1.22 -16.79
C ARG A 103 -0.48 -0.74 -17.50
N ARG A 104 -1.29 0.09 -16.83
CA ARG A 104 -2.46 0.75 -17.44
C ARG A 104 -2.08 1.66 -18.61
N LEU A 105 -0.97 2.38 -18.52
CA LEU A 105 -0.44 3.19 -19.62
C LEU A 105 0.06 2.35 -20.80
N LYS A 106 0.35 1.06 -20.59
CA LYS A 106 0.67 0.08 -21.64
C LYS A 106 -0.55 -0.63 -22.22
N VAL A 107 -1.76 -0.17 -21.87
CA VAL A 107 -3.03 -0.71 -22.36
C VAL A 107 -3.30 -2.16 -21.91
N GLU A 108 -2.67 -2.60 -20.82
CA GLU A 108 -2.97 -3.90 -20.23
C GLU A 108 -4.34 -3.89 -19.52
N SER A 109 -5.04 -5.03 -19.49
CA SER A 109 -6.38 -5.12 -18.92
C SER A 109 -6.37 -4.98 -17.39
N SER A 110 -7.40 -4.35 -16.82
CA SER A 110 -7.53 -4.18 -15.36
C SER A 110 -7.54 -5.51 -14.62
N GLU A 111 -8.15 -6.54 -15.21
CA GLU A 111 -8.30 -7.86 -14.59
C GLU A 111 -6.96 -8.62 -14.51
N GLU A 112 -6.18 -8.62 -15.58
CA GLU A 112 -4.85 -9.24 -15.60
C GLU A 112 -3.90 -8.55 -14.63
N ILE A 113 -3.85 -7.21 -14.66
CA ILE A 113 -3.02 -6.43 -13.73
C ILE A 113 -3.43 -6.73 -12.29
N HIS A 114 -4.74 -6.76 -12.01
CA HIS A 114 -5.26 -7.03 -10.67
C HIS A 114 -4.87 -8.42 -10.17
N ALA A 115 -5.02 -9.46 -10.99
CA ALA A 115 -4.68 -10.83 -10.62
C ALA A 115 -3.20 -10.96 -10.24
N ASP A 116 -2.30 -10.37 -11.04
CA ASP A 116 -0.86 -10.36 -10.78
C ASP A 116 -0.51 -9.59 -9.50
N LEU A 117 -1.06 -8.38 -9.35
CA LEU A 117 -0.78 -7.53 -8.19
C LEU A 117 -1.33 -8.15 -6.90
N LEU A 118 -2.51 -8.78 -6.95
CA LEU A 118 -3.08 -9.49 -5.81
C LEU A 118 -2.15 -10.60 -5.30
N ALA A 119 -1.57 -11.40 -6.20
CA ALA A 119 -0.62 -12.44 -5.82
C ALA A 119 0.66 -11.87 -5.17
N ILE A 120 1.16 -10.75 -5.69
CA ILE A 120 2.32 -10.03 -5.11
C ILE A 120 1.98 -9.48 -3.73
N VAL A 121 0.80 -8.88 -3.56
CA VAL A 121 0.32 -8.34 -2.29
C VAL A 121 0.24 -9.43 -1.23
N MET A 122 -0.40 -10.55 -1.56
CA MET A 122 -0.53 -11.67 -0.63
C MET A 122 0.84 -12.18 -0.18
N SER A 123 1.74 -12.41 -1.14
CA SER A 123 3.10 -12.88 -0.84
C SER A 123 3.91 -11.88 -0.02
N GLY A 124 3.77 -10.58 -0.33
CA GLY A 124 4.46 -9.50 0.39
C GLY A 124 3.94 -9.34 1.82
N LEU A 125 2.63 -9.43 2.03
CA LEU A 125 2.03 -9.39 3.37
C LEU A 125 2.43 -10.61 4.20
N ASP A 126 2.43 -11.80 3.61
CA ASP A 126 2.87 -13.01 4.29
C ASP A 126 4.34 -12.87 4.72
N LEU A 127 5.22 -12.35 3.85
CA LEU A 127 6.62 -12.07 4.20
C LEU A 127 6.74 -11.08 5.37
N LEU A 128 5.96 -10.00 5.36
CA LEU A 128 5.96 -9.01 6.43
C LEU A 128 5.47 -9.60 7.75
N GLU A 129 4.38 -10.36 7.73
CA GLU A 129 3.83 -11.03 8.91
C GLU A 129 4.85 -11.99 9.53
N HIS A 130 5.51 -12.82 8.72
CA HIS A 130 6.57 -13.70 9.19
C HIS A 130 7.74 -12.93 9.81
N GLY A 131 8.21 -11.86 9.14
CA GLY A 131 9.32 -11.04 9.63
C GLY A 131 9.02 -10.29 10.93
N ILE A 132 7.79 -9.78 11.07
CA ILE A 132 7.32 -9.09 12.27
C ILE A 132 7.24 -10.08 13.45
N ASN A 133 6.63 -11.25 13.25
CA ASN A 133 6.51 -12.27 14.29
C ASN A 133 7.89 -12.73 14.77
N ALA A 134 8.84 -12.95 13.85
CA ALA A 134 10.22 -13.28 14.20
C ALA A 134 10.97 -12.17 14.98
N SER A 135 10.48 -10.92 14.90
CA SER A 135 11.06 -9.76 15.59
C SER A 135 10.41 -9.44 16.93
N GLY A 136 9.26 -10.05 17.24
CA GLY A 136 8.50 -9.89 18.49
C GLY A 136 8.94 -10.81 19.64
N ASP A 137 9.63 -11.91 19.33
CA ASP A 137 10.09 -12.92 20.30
C ASP A 137 11.44 -12.58 20.98
N LYS A 138 11.86 -11.30 20.99
CA LYS A 138 13.10 -10.85 21.64
C LYS A 138 12.86 -9.83 22.75
#